data_AF-A0A9E4BPF9-F1
#
_entry.id   AF-A0A9E4BPF9-F1
#
_cell.length_a   1.000
_cell.length_b   1.000
_cell.length_c   1.000
_cell.angle_alpha   90.00
_cell.angle_beta   90.00
_cell.angle_gamma   90.00
#
_symmetry.space_group_name_H-M   'P 1'
#
loop_
_entity.id
_entity.type
_entity.pdbx_description
1 polymer ?
#
loop_
_entity_poly.entity_id
_entity_poly.type
_entity_poly.pdbx_seq_one_letter_code
_entity_poly.pdbx_strand_id
1 'polypeptide(L)' 'QNLSIYIMPGFRKFERLLSRLGKYKLGRSCLYINKLSDVDEQVLRALIEASLVEMGELYPE' A
#
# COMPACT_ATOMS: atom_id res chain seq x y z
N GLN A 1 8.98 -16.07 -2.89
CA GLN A 1 7.90 -16.14 -1.88
C GLN A 1 7.14 -14.84 -2.03
N ASN A 2 5.88 -14.86 -2.46
CA ASN A 2 5.18 -13.61 -2.83
C ASN A 2 4.42 -13.09 -1.62
N LEU A 3 4.61 -11.81 -1.26
CA LEU A 3 3.81 -11.17 -0.22
C LEU A 3 2.62 -10.46 -0.87
N SER A 4 1.46 -10.63 -0.24
CA SER A 4 0.22 -9.96 -0.63
C SER A 4 -0.21 -9.05 0.51
N ILE A 5 -0.24 -7.75 0.27
CA ILE A 5 -0.60 -6.72 1.26
C ILE A 5 -1.96 -6.17 0.87
N TYR A 6 -2.93 -6.21 1.78
CA TYR A 6 -4.27 -5.68 1.53
C TYR A 6 -4.37 -4.26 2.05
N ILE A 7 -4.79 -3.34 1.17
CA ILE A 7 -5.06 -1.94 1.52
C ILE A 7 -6.55 -1.72 1.32
N MET A 8 -7.27 -1.83 2.43
CA MET A 8 -8.74 -1.80 2.49
C MET A 8 -9.38 -0.51 1.94
N PRO A 9 -8.87 0.71 2.23
CA PRO A 9 -9.44 1.93 1.66
C PRO A 9 -9.22 2.05 0.13
N GLY A 10 -8.48 1.12 -0.48
CA GLY A 10 -8.10 1.16 -1.88
C GLY A 10 -6.86 2.02 -2.11
N PHE A 11 -6.51 2.22 -3.39
CA PHE A 11 -5.22 2.78 -3.79
C PHE A 11 -5.29 4.17 -4.44
N ARG A 12 -6.50 4.68 -4.69
CA ARG A 12 -6.73 5.92 -5.44
C ARG A 12 -6.02 7.13 -4.84
N LYS A 13 -6.01 7.25 -3.51
CA LYS A 13 -5.34 8.37 -2.82
C LYS A 13 -3.85 8.14 -2.61
N PHE A 14 -3.36 6.94 -2.91
CA PHE A 14 -1.97 6.54 -2.70
C PHE A 14 -1.15 6.42 -4.00
N GLU A 15 -1.70 6.82 -5.16
CA GLU A 15 -1.01 6.72 -6.46
C GLU A 15 0.40 7.34 -6.43
N ARG A 16 0.57 8.46 -5.72
CA ARG A 16 1.88 9.12 -5.57
C ARG A 16 2.89 8.31 -4.75
N LEU A 17 2.44 7.63 -3.71
CA LEU A 17 3.28 6.73 -2.91
C LEU A 17 3.60 5.46 -3.70
N LEU A 18 2.60 4.88 -4.36
CA LEU A 18 2.75 3.70 -5.21
C LEU A 18 3.75 3.94 -6.34
N SER A 19 3.71 5.10 -7.00
CA SER A 19 4.69 5.45 -8.04
C SER A 19 6.14 5.45 -7.55
N ARG A 20 6.37 5.59 -6.24
CA ARG A 20 7.72 5.59 -5.62
C ARG A 20 8.07 4.26 -4.96
N LEU A 21 7.11 3.34 -4.86
CA LEU A 21 7.26 2.10 -4.10
C LEU A 21 8.26 1.13 -4.73
N GLY A 22 8.43 1.16 -6.06
CA GLY A 22 9.32 0.23 -6.76
C GLY A 22 8.54 -0.83 -7.53
N LYS A 23 8.97 -2.10 -7.46
CA LYS A 23 8.34 -3.19 -8.23
C LYS A 23 7.20 -3.82 -7.45
N TYR A 24 5.98 -3.58 -7.90
CA TYR A 24 4.76 -4.19 -7.36
C TYR A 24 3.77 -4.54 -8.47
N LYS A 25 2.77 -5.35 -8.14
CA LYS A 25 1.55 -5.53 -8.96
C LYS A 25 0.33 -5.15 -8.13
N LEU A 26 -0.64 -4.48 -8.75
CA LEU A 26 -1.92 -4.17 -8.12
C LEU A 26 -2.99 -5.17 -8.54
N GLY A 27 -3.78 -5.65 -7.57
CA GLY A 27 -5.10 -6.23 -7.77
C GLY A 27 -6.20 -5.23 -7.39
N ARG A 28 -7.41 -5.71 -7.10
CA ARG A 28 -8.55 -4.83 -6.74
C ARG A 28 -8.32 -4.06 -5.43
N SER A 29 -7.88 -4.77 -4.39
CA SER A 29 -7.61 -4.21 -3.05
C SER A 29 -6.30 -4.74 -2.46
N CYS A 30 -5.50 -5.42 -3.27
CA CYS A 30 -4.27 -6.07 -2.87
C CYS A 30 -3.08 -5.56 -3.68
N LEU A 31 -1.96 -5.41 -2.98
CA LEU A 31 -0.65 -5.08 -3.51
C LEU A 31 0.20 -6.34 -3.42
N TYR A 32 0.74 -6.78 -4.54
CA TYR A 32 1.62 -7.95 -4.62
C TYR A 32 3.06 -7.53 -4.81
N ILE A 33 3.93 -8.06 -3.96
CA ILE A 33 5.39 -7.86 -4.01
C ILE A 33 6.10 -9.22 -3.99
N ASN A 34 7.15 -9.37 -4.80
CA ASN A 34 7.88 -10.65 -4.89
C ASN A 34 8.93 -10.81 -3.78
N LYS A 35 9.53 -9.71 -3.33
CA LYS A 35 10.49 -9.64 -2.22
C LYS A 35 10.48 -8.23 -1.65
N LEU A 36 10.82 -8.09 -0.37
CA LEU A 36 10.88 -6.78 0.28
C LEU A 36 11.92 -5.86 -0.37
N SER A 37 13.06 -6.42 -0.81
CA SER A 37 14.13 -5.67 -1.47
C SER A 37 13.77 -5.15 -2.89
N ASP A 38 12.63 -5.54 -3.45
CA ASP A 38 12.11 -5.00 -4.72
C ASP A 38 11.33 -3.68 -4.52
N VAL A 39 11.02 -3.35 -3.26
CA VAL A 39 10.28 -2.14 -2.88
C VAL A 39 11.07 -1.27 -1.91
N ASP A 40 10.76 0.02 -1.91
CA ASP A 40 11.27 0.95 -0.92
C ASP A 40 10.49 0.79 0.38
N GLU A 41 11.16 0.30 1.42
CA GLU A 41 10.56 0.05 2.74
C GLU A 41 10.04 1.33 3.40
N GLN A 42 10.67 2.48 3.17
CA GLN A 42 10.20 3.75 3.73
C GLN A 42 8.89 4.19 3.04
N VAL A 43 8.81 4.00 1.72
CA VAL A 43 7.58 4.27 0.97
C VAL A 43 6.47 3.29 1.36
N LEU A 44 6.80 2.01 1.56
CA LEU A 44 5.84 1.00 2.03
C LEU A 44 5.29 1.35 3.41
N ARG A 45 6.14 1.82 4.32
CA ARG A 45 5.71 2.26 5.66
C ARG A 45 4.76 3.46 5.56
N ALA A 46 5.12 4.47 4.79
CA ALA A 46 4.28 5.65 4.59
C ALA A 46 2.92 5.27 3.95
N LEU A 47 2.89 4.29 3.04
CA LEU A 47 1.68 3.76 2.44
C LEU A 47 0.74 3.14 3.50
N ILE A 48 1.29 2.34 4.41
CA ILE A 48 0.54 1.69 5.49
C ILE A 48 0.00 2.74 6.48
N GLU A 49 0.83 3.69 6.89
CA GLU A 49 0.40 4.78 7.79
C GLU A 49 -0.72 5.61 7.17
N ALA A 50 -0.59 5.99 5.90
CA ALA A 50 -1.63 6.72 5.18
C ALA A 50 -2.93 5.90 5.04
N SER A 51 -2.83 4.59 4.82
CA SER A 51 -3.99 3.69 4.80
C SER A 51 -4.72 3.63 6.14
N LEU A 52 -4.00 3.64 7.26
CA LEU A 52 -4.62 3.60 8.59
C LEU A 52 -5.34 4.91 8.91
N VAL A 53 -4.72 6.05 8.59
CA VAL A 53 -5.35 7.36 8.73
C VAL A 53 -6.64 7.42 7.91
N GLU A 54 -6.60 6.95 6.66
CA GLU A 54 -7.78 6.93 5.81
C GLU A 54 -8.89 6.00 6.32
N MET A 55 -8.54 4.86 6.90
CA MET A 55 -9.54 4.01 7.56
C MET A 55 -10.21 4.73 8.74
N GLY A 56 -9.46 5.47 9.55
CA GLY A 56 -10.02 6.24 10.67
C GLY A 56 -10.99 7.33 10.19
N GLU A 57 -10.68 7.99 9.07
CA GLU A 57 -11.56 9.01 8.47
C GLU A 57 -12.83 8.41 7.84
N LEU A 58 -12.73 7.22 7.24
CA LEU A 58 -13.87 6.54 6.63
C LEU A 58 -14.78 5.85 7.65
N TYR A 59 -14.23 5.44 8.78
CA TYR A 59 -14.92 4.73 9.85
C TYR A 59 -14.67 5.40 11.21
N PRO A 60 -15.19 6.63 11.42
CA PRO A 60 -15.19 7.25 12.74
C PRO A 60 -16.10 6.45 13.68
N GLU A 61 -15.66 6.26 14.93
CA GLU A 61 -16.43 5.61 16.00
C GLU A 61 -17.72 6.35 16.35
#